data_AF-R4K0C6-F1
#
_entry.id   AF-R4K0C6-F1
#
_cell.length_a   1.000
_cell.length_b   1.000
_cell.length_c   1.000
_cell.angle_alpha   90.00
_cell.angle_beta   90.00
_cell.angle_gamma   90.00
#
_symmetry.space_group_name_H-M   'P 1'
#
loop_
_entity.id
_entity.type
_entity.pdbx_description
1 polymer ?
#
loop_
_entity_poly.entity_id
_entity_poly.type
_entity_poly.pdbx_seq_one_letter_code
_entity_poly.pdbx_strand_id
1 'polypeptide(L)'
;MRRLKTFNKTAFILLVFAIPAFLFVGCSNWKSSSPQNSTQNLVEKEPNKDQVKKSYDATLQTLVNDATITKDQAVAVLNSLMANIGNIGQESKQKQIDSLNKLVNDKVITQQQADKIINALKLNK
;
A
#
# COMPACT_ATOMS: atom_id res chain seq x y z
N MET A 1 24.14 -27.58 0.63
CA MET A 1 24.04 -26.95 -0.70
C MET A 1 23.46 -25.56 -0.53
N ARG A 2 24.25 -24.51 -0.79
CA ARG A 2 23.86 -23.10 -0.59
C ARG A 2 23.19 -22.56 -1.85
N ARG A 3 22.07 -21.85 -1.64
CA ARG A 3 21.30 -21.12 -2.64
C ARG A 3 22.05 -19.89 -3.13
N LEU A 4 21.84 -19.50 -4.38
CA LEU A 4 21.78 -18.09 -4.80
C LEU A 4 20.90 -18.00 -6.06
N LYS A 5 19.79 -17.28 -5.93
CA LYS A 5 18.83 -16.96 -6.98
C LYS A 5 19.27 -15.61 -7.56
N THR A 6 19.52 -15.54 -8.86
CA THR A 6 20.15 -14.41 -9.54
C THR A 6 19.23 -13.19 -9.64
N PHE A 7 19.86 -12.02 -9.49
CA PHE A 7 19.27 -10.69 -9.40
C PHE A 7 18.80 -10.09 -10.74
N ASN A 8 17.88 -9.14 -10.59
CA ASN A 8 17.21 -8.29 -11.57
C ASN A 8 18.17 -7.59 -12.55
N LYS A 9 17.82 -7.60 -13.85
CA LYS A 9 18.48 -6.80 -14.89
C LYS A 9 17.68 -5.52 -15.14
N THR A 10 18.14 -4.43 -14.57
CA THR A 10 17.87 -3.06 -15.04
C THR A 10 18.60 -2.82 -16.35
N ALA A 11 17.89 -2.43 -17.40
CA ALA A 11 18.49 -1.89 -18.62
C ALA A 11 18.17 -0.39 -18.72
N PHE A 12 19.23 0.40 -18.84
CA PHE A 12 19.27 1.86 -18.89
C PHE A 12 19.01 2.38 -20.32
N ILE A 13 18.27 3.50 -20.39
CA ILE A 13 18.38 4.68 -21.27
C ILE A 13 18.45 4.48 -22.79
N LEU A 14 17.46 5.07 -23.49
CA LEU A 14 17.74 5.81 -24.73
C LEU A 14 17.02 7.17 -24.74
N LEU A 15 17.86 8.20 -24.78
CA LEU A 15 17.62 9.62 -25.00
C LEU A 15 17.11 9.87 -26.43
N VAL A 16 15.96 10.53 -26.60
CA VAL A 16 15.62 11.22 -27.86
C VAL A 16 14.99 12.58 -27.54
N PHE A 17 15.71 13.63 -27.96
CA PHE A 17 15.28 15.03 -27.98
C PHE A 17 14.22 15.26 -29.08
N ALA A 18 13.11 15.90 -28.73
CA ALA A 18 12.30 16.69 -29.68
C ALA A 18 11.41 17.71 -28.92
N ILE A 19 11.82 18.98 -28.95
CA ILE A 19 11.02 20.18 -28.64
C ILE A 19 11.13 21.02 -29.93
N PRO A 20 10.05 21.56 -30.54
CA PRO A 20 9.41 22.75 -29.95
C PRO A 20 7.93 23.07 -30.24
N ALA A 21 7.45 23.98 -29.37
CA ALA A 21 6.53 25.10 -29.60
C ALA A 21 5.03 24.82 -29.89
N PHE A 22 4.23 24.90 -28.82
CA PHE A 22 2.95 25.59 -28.88
C PHE A 22 3.02 26.85 -28.01
N LEU A 23 3.10 28.01 -28.66
CA LEU A 23 2.79 29.29 -28.05
C LEU A 23 1.27 29.44 -28.04
N PHE A 24 0.62 29.13 -26.92
CA PHE A 24 -0.70 29.68 -26.62
C PHE A 24 -0.53 30.82 -25.63
N VAL A 25 -0.43 32.03 -26.18
CA VAL A 25 -0.71 33.27 -25.46
C VAL A 25 -2.22 33.35 -25.31
N GLY A 26 -2.70 33.20 -24.07
CA GLY A 26 -4.08 33.44 -23.69
C GLY A 26 -4.12 34.25 -22.41
N CYS A 27 -3.98 35.57 -22.53
CA CYS A 27 -4.35 36.48 -21.45
C CYS A 27 -5.88 36.57 -21.40
N SER A 28 -6.51 36.04 -20.36
CA SER A 28 -7.79 36.55 -19.88
C SER A 28 -7.61 37.04 -18.44
N ASN A 29 -7.68 38.36 -18.34
CA ASN A 29 -7.55 39.12 -17.12
C ASN A 29 -8.83 38.96 -16.29
N TRP A 30 -8.78 38.29 -15.14
CA TRP A 30 -9.79 38.43 -14.10
C TRP A 30 -9.11 38.43 -12.74
N LYS A 31 -9.21 39.57 -12.05
CA LYS A 31 -8.72 39.81 -10.70
C LYS A 31 -9.23 38.73 -9.73
N SER A 32 -8.34 38.14 -8.94
CA SER A 32 -8.59 38.00 -7.50
C SER A 32 -7.32 37.58 -6.75
N SER A 33 -6.91 38.44 -5.82
CA SER A 33 -6.19 38.17 -4.57
C SER A 33 -5.01 37.20 -4.57
N SER A 34 -3.82 37.79 -4.44
CA SER A 34 -2.70 37.18 -3.70
C SER A 34 -3.17 36.82 -2.27
N PRO A 35 -2.65 35.73 -1.68
CA PRO A 35 -1.33 35.85 -1.07
C PRO A 35 -0.38 34.70 -1.43
N GLN A 36 0.86 35.12 -1.57
CA GLN A 36 2.06 34.30 -1.51
C GLN A 36 2.36 33.95 -0.04
N ASN A 37 2.78 32.70 0.16
CA ASN A 37 3.71 32.22 1.18
C ASN A 37 3.18 31.28 2.29
N SER A 38 3.93 30.20 2.41
CA SER A 38 4.25 29.43 3.61
C SER A 38 3.31 28.30 4.05
N THR A 39 3.96 27.13 4.07
CA THR A 39 3.55 25.86 4.68
C THR A 39 2.35 25.22 3.98
N GLN A 40 2.64 24.38 2.98
CA GLN A 40 1.86 23.15 2.83
C GLN A 40 1.98 22.42 4.18
N ASN A 41 1.04 22.69 5.08
CA ASN A 41 0.67 21.75 6.11
C ASN A 41 0.35 20.47 5.33
N LEU A 42 1.30 19.52 5.32
CA LEU A 42 0.95 18.12 5.29
C LEU A 42 0.07 17.92 6.52
N VAL A 43 -1.23 18.21 6.38
CA VAL A 43 -2.23 17.51 7.14
C VAL A 43 -2.05 16.08 6.66
N GLU A 44 -1.20 15.36 7.39
CA GLU A 44 -1.12 13.91 7.36
C GLU A 44 -2.57 13.48 7.59
N LYS A 45 -3.31 13.23 6.50
CA LYS A 45 -4.70 12.84 6.56
C LYS A 45 -4.66 11.47 7.21
N GLU A 46 -4.85 11.45 8.52
CA GLU A 46 -4.80 10.24 9.30
C GLU A 46 -5.72 9.23 8.60
N PRO A 47 -5.24 7.99 8.33
CA PRO A 47 -6.11 6.94 7.82
C PRO A 47 -7.40 6.94 8.63
N ASN A 48 -8.55 6.99 7.97
CA ASN A 48 -9.79 6.64 8.64
C ASN A 48 -9.70 5.15 9.01
N LYS A 49 -9.20 4.87 10.21
CA LYS A 49 -8.88 3.51 10.69
C LYS A 49 -10.09 2.60 10.60
N ASP A 50 -11.29 3.14 10.83
CA ASP A 50 -12.55 2.40 10.71
C ASP A 50 -12.84 2.01 9.27
N GLN A 51 -12.58 2.90 8.31
CA GLN A 51 -12.74 2.59 6.89
C GLN A 51 -11.74 1.52 6.44
N VAL A 52 -10.48 1.61 6.87
CA VAL A 52 -9.47 0.59 6.55
C VAL A 52 -9.84 -0.75 7.20
N LYS A 53 -10.25 -0.74 8.48
CA LYS A 53 -10.71 -1.94 9.18
C LYS A 53 -11.86 -2.63 8.45
N LYS A 54 -12.87 -1.86 8.02
CA LYS A 54 -14.00 -2.39 7.25
C LYS A 54 -13.55 -2.99 5.92
N SER A 55 -12.64 -2.33 5.20
CA SER A 55 -12.12 -2.83 3.93
C SER A 55 -11.31 -4.13 4.10
N TYR A 56 -10.50 -4.22 5.15
CA TYR A 56 -9.71 -5.41 5.44
C TYR A 56 -10.61 -6.55 5.90
N ASP A 57 -11.53 -6.29 6.82
CA ASP A 57 -12.51 -7.27 7.29
C ASP A 57 -13.32 -7.85 6.13
N ALA A 58 -13.88 -7.00 5.25
CA ALA A 58 -14.62 -7.46 4.08
C ALA A 58 -13.78 -8.39 3.17
N THR A 59 -12.51 -8.05 2.95
CA THR A 59 -11.61 -8.85 2.11
C THR A 59 -11.25 -10.18 2.79
N LEU A 60 -11.03 -10.17 4.11
CA LEU A 60 -10.75 -11.38 4.88
C LEU A 60 -11.98 -12.29 4.95
N GLN A 61 -13.20 -11.75 5.02
CA GLN A 61 -14.42 -12.55 4.94
C GLN A 61 -14.56 -13.28 3.60
N THR A 62 -14.14 -12.67 2.48
CA THR A 62 -14.06 -13.39 1.19
C THR A 62 -13.12 -14.60 1.29
N LEU A 63 -11.94 -14.44 1.91
CA LEU A 63 -11.00 -15.55 2.10
C LEU A 63 -11.52 -16.62 3.07
N VAL A 64 -12.37 -16.26 4.03
CA VAL A 64 -13.08 -17.22 4.90
C VAL A 64 -14.12 -18.01 4.10
N ASN A 65 -14.92 -17.34 3.28
CA ASN A 65 -15.93 -17.98 2.44
C ASN A 65 -15.30 -18.94 1.42
N ASP A 66 -14.13 -18.59 0.90
CA ASP A 66 -13.34 -19.44 0.01
C ASP A 66 -12.62 -20.60 0.73
N ALA A 67 -12.86 -20.77 2.04
CA ALA A 67 -12.17 -21.71 2.93
C ALA A 67 -10.64 -21.59 2.90
N THR A 68 -10.12 -20.42 2.49
CA THR A 68 -8.69 -20.15 2.45
C THR A 68 -8.13 -19.94 3.86
N ILE A 69 -8.88 -19.27 4.75
CA ILE A 69 -8.55 -19.10 6.17
C ILE A 69 -9.80 -19.40 7.02
N THR A 70 -9.61 -19.71 8.30
CA THR A 70 -10.72 -19.83 9.25
C THR A 70 -11.19 -18.47 9.77
N LYS A 71 -12.37 -18.42 10.39
CA LYS A 71 -12.88 -17.21 11.05
C LYS A 71 -11.91 -16.69 12.13
N ASP A 72 -11.35 -17.59 12.93
CA ASP A 72 -10.40 -17.23 14.00
C ASP A 72 -9.10 -16.68 13.42
N GLN A 73 -8.61 -17.28 12.33
CA GLN A 73 -7.45 -16.77 11.58
C GLN A 73 -7.71 -15.36 11.03
N ALA A 74 -8.90 -15.11 10.48
CA ALA A 74 -9.27 -13.78 9.97
C ALA A 74 -9.26 -12.72 11.07
N VAL A 75 -9.78 -13.05 12.27
CA VAL A 75 -9.75 -12.14 13.43
C VAL A 75 -8.30 -11.84 13.86
N ALA A 76 -7.46 -12.88 13.97
CA ALA A 76 -6.06 -12.71 14.34
C ALA A 76 -5.29 -11.84 13.32
N VAL A 77 -5.50 -12.10 12.04
CA VAL A 77 -4.92 -11.31 10.93
C VAL A 77 -5.40 -9.87 10.99
N LEU A 78 -6.70 -9.62 11.12
CA LEU A 78 -7.25 -8.27 11.17
C LEU A 78 -6.63 -7.48 12.32
N ASN A 79 -6.60 -8.05 13.53
CA ASN A 79 -6.02 -7.40 14.70
C ASN A 79 -4.53 -7.08 14.50
N SER A 80 -3.78 -8.01 13.92
CA SER A 80 -2.35 -7.84 13.66
C SER A 80 -2.07 -6.74 12.61
N LEU A 81 -2.87 -6.68 11.54
CA LEU A 81 -2.76 -5.63 10.52
C LEU A 81 -3.16 -4.25 11.06
N MET A 82 -4.23 -4.19 11.87
CA MET A 82 -4.72 -2.93 12.45
C MET A 82 -3.73 -2.30 13.43
N ALA A 83 -2.93 -3.12 14.13
CA ALA A 83 -1.90 -2.62 15.04
C ALA A 83 -0.83 -1.75 14.35
N ASN A 84 -0.68 -1.87 13.02
CA ASN A 84 0.38 -1.21 12.24
C ASN A 84 -0.12 -0.13 11.27
N ILE A 85 -1.40 0.28 11.36
CA ILE A 85 -2.04 1.22 10.43
C ILE A 85 -1.66 2.70 10.63
N GLY A 86 -0.76 3.01 11.59
CA GLY A 86 -0.41 4.37 12.00
C GLY A 86 -0.28 5.40 10.87
N ASN A 87 0.39 5.03 9.76
CA ASN A 87 0.52 5.87 8.57
C ASN A 87 0.07 5.11 7.31
N ILE A 88 -0.63 5.74 6.36
CA ILE A 88 -0.87 5.13 5.03
C ILE A 88 0.37 5.39 4.17
N GLY A 89 1.22 4.38 3.97
CA GLY A 89 2.45 4.52 3.18
C GLY A 89 3.15 3.19 2.90
N GLN A 90 4.20 3.21 2.09
CA GLN A 90 5.00 2.01 1.80
C GLN A 90 5.56 1.35 3.07
N GLU A 91 5.98 2.16 4.05
CA GLU A 91 6.46 1.65 5.34
C GLU A 91 5.38 0.88 6.14
N SER A 92 4.11 1.28 6.06
CA SER A 92 3.05 0.55 6.77
C SER A 92 2.70 -0.76 6.10
N LYS A 93 2.80 -0.85 4.78
CA LYS A 93 2.66 -2.13 4.07
C LYS A 93 3.74 -3.13 4.48
N GLN A 94 5.00 -2.69 4.59
CA GLN A 94 6.07 -3.56 5.05
C GLN A 94 5.82 -4.07 6.48
N LYS A 95 5.43 -3.18 7.40
CA LYS A 95 5.07 -3.58 8.79
C LYS A 95 3.90 -4.55 8.85
N GLN A 96 2.92 -4.41 7.95
CA GLN A 96 1.81 -5.34 7.81
C GLN A 96 2.28 -6.71 7.30
N ILE A 97 3.18 -6.75 6.32
CA ILE A 97 3.79 -8.01 5.84
C ILE A 97 4.59 -8.67 6.97
N ASP A 98 5.38 -7.92 7.73
CA ASP A 98 6.14 -8.44 8.87
C ASP A 98 5.22 -9.02 9.95
N SER A 99 4.06 -8.39 10.15
CA SER A 99 3.02 -8.88 11.06
C SER A 99 2.42 -10.21 10.59
N LEU A 100 2.17 -10.36 9.28
CA LEU A 100 1.75 -11.64 8.70
C LEU A 100 2.84 -12.71 8.85
N ASN A 101 4.11 -12.37 8.63
CA ASN A 101 5.23 -13.30 8.84
C ASN A 101 5.31 -13.77 10.30
N LYS A 102 5.02 -12.90 11.26
CA LYS A 102 4.92 -13.29 12.68
C LYS A 102 3.79 -14.32 12.89
N LEU A 103 2.62 -14.10 12.31
CA LEU A 103 1.51 -15.05 12.40
C LEU A 103 1.82 -16.40 11.75
N VAL A 104 2.66 -16.42 10.71
CA VAL A 104 3.19 -17.67 10.11
C VAL A 104 4.12 -18.39 11.08
N ASN A 105 5.06 -17.65 11.71
CA ASN A 105 5.98 -18.22 12.69
C ASN A 105 5.25 -18.77 13.93
N ASP A 106 4.20 -18.07 14.36
CA ASP A 106 3.33 -18.48 15.48
C ASP A 106 2.38 -19.62 15.08
N LYS A 107 2.44 -20.12 13.84
CA LYS A 107 1.59 -21.18 13.26
C LYS A 107 0.10 -20.87 13.29
N VAL A 108 -0.26 -19.58 13.38
CA VAL A 108 -1.66 -19.12 13.30
C VAL A 108 -2.16 -19.27 11.87
N ILE A 109 -1.33 -18.92 10.88
CA ILE A 109 -1.61 -19.10 9.45
C ILE A 109 -0.42 -19.79 8.76
N THR A 110 -0.64 -20.35 7.58
CA THR A 110 0.42 -20.89 6.72
C THR A 110 1.02 -19.81 5.84
N GLN A 111 2.22 -20.04 5.29
CA GLN A 111 2.83 -19.13 4.33
C GLN A 111 1.93 -18.90 3.11
N GLN A 112 1.30 -19.96 2.59
CA GLN A 112 0.38 -19.86 1.45
C GLN A 112 -0.84 -18.98 1.75
N GLN A 113 -1.35 -19.05 2.98
CA GLN A 113 -2.44 -18.17 3.44
C GLN A 113 -1.97 -16.72 3.55
N ALA A 114 -0.78 -16.48 4.10
CA ALA A 114 -0.18 -15.15 4.17
C ALA A 114 -0.01 -14.54 2.77
N ASP A 115 0.50 -15.31 1.80
CA ASP A 115 0.68 -14.84 0.42
C ASP A 115 -0.66 -14.47 -0.24
N LYS A 116 -1.72 -15.26 0.00
CA LYS A 116 -3.08 -14.94 -0.48
C LYS A 116 -3.62 -13.66 0.16
N ILE A 117 -3.39 -13.45 1.46
CA ILE A 117 -3.78 -12.23 2.17
C ILE A 117 -3.04 -11.02 1.61
N ILE A 118 -1.72 -11.12 1.41
CA ILE A 118 -0.88 -10.05 0.84
C ILE A 118 -1.41 -9.63 -0.53
N ASN A 119 -1.75 -10.60 -1.38
CA ASN A 119 -2.29 -10.34 -2.71
C ASN A 119 -3.70 -9.74 -2.66
N ALA A 120 -4.59 -10.27 -1.81
CA ALA A 120 -5.95 -9.78 -1.68
C ALA A 120 -5.99 -8.32 -1.17
N LEU A 121 -5.13 -7.99 -0.21
CA LEU A 121 -5.02 -6.65 0.39
C LEU A 121 -4.06 -5.72 -0.38
N LYS A 122 -3.40 -6.20 -1.44
CA LYS A 122 -2.46 -5.43 -2.29
C LYS A 122 -1.30 -4.80 -1.49
N LEU A 123 -0.74 -5.57 -0.55
CA LEU A 123 0.36 -5.11 0.32
C LEU A 123 1.72 -5.09 -0.39
N ASN A 124 1.83 -5.75 -1.54
CA ASN A 124 3.05 -5.89 -2.35
C ASN A 124 3.20 -4.88 -3.50
N LYS A 125 2.36 -3.85 -3.57
CA LYS A 125 2.39 -2.79 -4.61
C LYS A 125 2.99 -1.49 -4.12
#